data_AF-A0A2K4IP01-F1
#
_entry.id   AF-A0A2K4IP01-F1
#
_cell.length_a   1.000
_cell.length_b   1.000
_cell.length_c   1.000
_cell.angle_alpha   90.00
_cell.angle_beta   90.00
_cell.angle_gamma   90.00
#
_symmetry.space_group_name_H-M   'P 1'
#
loop_
_entity.id
_entity.type
_entity.pdbx_description
1 polymer ?
#
loop_
_entity_poly.entity_id
_entity_poly.type
_entity_poly.pdbx_seq_one_letter_code
_entity_poly.pdbx_strand_id
1 'polypeptide(L)'
;MADYFQQLNSALGDEDSALEYAILPARAKHVMGIAGSGGRLLPLLARSPARMTCTDISAPQLAYTRLRFALLEQTDHETFMDFMGYRAGTLVSRRQSILQQLNVPRADRRWLAELFQARQWQAPIYMGAFEQTLQRLAKINRLFTGKAGREIFQCRDLDEQTNYYRTRFPLKRWRAVIALLGNAAVLNSLLYKGSFPRNNLGISSREVYLGIFHALFTTQVVRESFFLQMLFFGELRDPQGFPLECEPEIFHKAREALQQCELRVVQADILDCAANHTDIDFVSLSDVPSFMPKATGASVLQRLRPSLAEEALTVIRAHLHVVRPDCAGFCDTTAEYQAAIAREKTQLWRVQVYRRTTSLQASR
;
A
#
# COMPACT_ATOMS: atom_id res chain seq x y z
N MET A 1 13.93 7.69 13.50
CA MET A 1 13.02 6.54 13.26
C MET A 1 11.87 6.49 14.26
N ALA A 2 12.09 6.62 15.57
CA ALA A 2 11.03 6.46 16.59
C ALA A 2 9.78 7.35 16.38
N ASP A 3 9.93 8.64 16.06
CA ASP A 3 8.77 9.57 15.96
C ASP A 3 7.90 9.35 14.72
N TYR A 4 8.44 8.72 13.67
CA TYR A 4 7.70 8.45 12.43
C TYR A 4 6.66 7.34 12.63
N PHE A 5 6.99 6.32 13.42
CA PHE A 5 6.10 5.18 13.67
C PHE A 5 5.10 5.42 14.82
N GLN A 6 5.11 6.62 15.42
CA GLN A 6 4.15 7.03 16.45
C GLN A 6 2.86 7.62 15.88
N GLN A 7 2.74 7.78 14.56
CA GLN A 7 1.57 8.36 13.90
C GLN A 7 0.98 7.40 12.86
N LEU A 8 -0.28 7.63 12.48
CA LEU A 8 -0.91 6.92 11.37
C LEU A 8 -0.32 7.44 10.05
N ASN A 9 0.60 6.68 9.46
CA ASN A 9 1.36 7.12 8.28
C ASN A 9 0.54 7.07 7.00
N SER A 10 -0.22 6.00 6.81
CA SER A 10 -1.17 5.85 5.72
C SER A 10 -2.44 5.20 6.25
N ALA A 11 -3.59 5.61 5.76
CA ALA A 11 -4.86 5.00 6.07
C ALA A 11 -5.38 4.22 4.86
N LEU A 12 -5.55 4.85 3.69
CA LEU A 12 -5.98 4.23 2.43
C LEU A 12 -4.99 3.16 1.95
N GLY A 13 -3.69 3.46 2.06
CA GLY A 13 -2.58 2.72 1.49
C GLY A 13 -1.87 3.56 0.43
N ASP A 14 -0.55 3.51 0.42
CA ASP A 14 0.32 4.07 -0.64
C ASP A 14 0.78 3.00 -1.64
N GLU A 15 0.34 1.76 -1.44
CA GLU A 15 0.69 0.54 -2.17
C GLU A 15 -0.58 -0.15 -2.70
N ASP A 16 -0.62 -0.53 -3.98
CA ASP A 16 -1.74 -1.26 -4.56
C ASP A 16 -1.74 -2.73 -4.15
N SER A 17 -2.82 -3.17 -3.48
CA SER A 17 -2.99 -4.52 -2.94
C SER A 17 -3.26 -5.59 -4.01
N ALA A 18 -3.61 -5.20 -5.24
CA ALA A 18 -3.83 -6.14 -6.33
C ALA A 18 -2.55 -6.91 -6.72
N LEU A 19 -1.37 -6.32 -6.49
CA LEU A 19 -0.10 -6.95 -6.83
C LEU A 19 0.17 -8.19 -5.97
N GLU A 20 0.21 -8.08 -4.65
CA GLU A 20 0.44 -9.25 -3.79
C GLU A 20 -0.70 -10.26 -3.91
N TYR A 21 -1.93 -9.82 -4.15
CA TYR A 21 -3.04 -10.73 -4.42
C TYR A 21 -2.81 -11.57 -5.69
N ALA A 22 -2.18 -11.00 -6.73
CA ALA A 22 -1.84 -11.71 -7.95
C ALA A 22 -0.65 -12.67 -7.79
N ILE A 23 0.29 -12.37 -6.88
CA ILE A 23 1.48 -13.20 -6.62
C ILE A 23 1.15 -14.36 -5.66
N LEU A 24 0.34 -14.10 -4.63
CA LEU A 24 0.04 -15.04 -3.56
C LEU A 24 -0.67 -16.32 -4.07
N PRO A 25 -0.10 -17.51 -3.85
CA PRO A 25 -0.77 -18.77 -4.15
C PRO A 25 -2.07 -18.95 -3.34
N ALA A 26 -3.07 -19.58 -3.95
CA ALA A 26 -4.28 -19.96 -3.24
C ALA A 26 -3.96 -21.00 -2.15
N ARG A 27 -4.63 -20.88 -0.99
CA ARG A 27 -4.52 -21.80 0.15
C ARG A 27 -3.11 -21.96 0.71
N ALA A 28 -2.31 -20.90 0.68
CA ALA A 28 -1.05 -20.85 1.41
C ALA A 28 -1.26 -21.21 2.89
N LYS A 29 -0.35 -21.97 3.50
CA LYS A 29 -0.48 -22.33 4.92
C LYS A 29 -0.25 -21.10 5.79
N HIS A 30 0.76 -20.30 5.49
CA HIS A 30 1.06 -19.09 6.27
C HIS A 30 1.51 -17.92 5.40
N VAL A 31 0.73 -16.84 5.50
CA VAL A 31 1.02 -15.52 4.94
C VAL A 31 1.51 -14.58 6.05
N MET A 32 2.65 -13.92 5.86
CA MET A 32 3.16 -12.89 6.76
C MET A 32 3.38 -11.58 6.00
N GLY A 33 3.08 -10.45 6.63
CA GLY A 33 3.41 -9.17 6.01
C GLY A 33 3.40 -7.98 6.96
N ILE A 34 4.03 -6.91 6.49
CA ILE A 34 3.96 -5.59 7.14
C ILE A 34 2.53 -5.07 7.07
N ALA A 35 1.95 -4.75 8.22
CA ALA A 35 0.56 -4.36 8.30
C ALA A 35 0.28 -3.04 7.59
N GLY A 36 1.12 -2.01 7.80
CA GLY A 36 0.75 -0.65 7.39
C GLY A 36 -0.60 -0.34 8.04
N SER A 37 -1.65 -0.11 7.27
CA SER A 37 -3.02 0.06 7.81
C SER A 37 -3.92 -1.17 7.67
N GLY A 38 -3.39 -2.29 7.19
CA GLY A 38 -4.10 -3.53 6.89
C GLY A 38 -4.64 -3.62 5.46
N GLY A 39 -4.71 -2.51 4.72
CA GLY A 39 -5.33 -2.49 3.38
C GLY A 39 -4.65 -3.34 2.31
N ARG A 40 -3.35 -3.61 2.46
CA ARG A 40 -2.62 -4.48 1.57
C ARG A 40 -2.76 -5.96 1.89
N LEU A 41 -2.95 -6.29 3.17
CA LEU A 41 -3.04 -7.66 3.66
C LEU A 41 -4.48 -8.19 3.69
N LEU A 42 -5.47 -7.33 3.97
CA LEU A 42 -6.88 -7.74 4.07
C LEU A 42 -7.37 -8.46 2.80
N PRO A 43 -7.14 -7.96 1.56
CA PRO A 43 -7.55 -8.66 0.35
C PRO A 43 -6.88 -10.02 0.15
N LEU A 44 -5.71 -10.25 0.76
CA LEU A 44 -4.99 -11.53 0.65
C LEU A 44 -5.75 -12.67 1.33
N LEU A 45 -6.64 -12.37 2.29
CA LEU A 45 -7.54 -13.38 2.87
C LEU A 45 -8.42 -14.04 1.81
N ALA A 46 -8.75 -13.36 0.71
CA ALA A 46 -9.54 -13.95 -0.38
C ALA A 46 -8.76 -15.04 -1.17
N ARG A 47 -7.48 -15.27 -0.87
CA ARG A 47 -6.71 -16.46 -1.29
C ARG A 47 -6.83 -17.62 -0.30
N SER A 48 -7.60 -17.47 0.77
CA SER A 48 -7.88 -18.48 1.80
C SER A 48 -6.63 -19.05 2.49
N PRO A 49 -5.72 -18.22 3.02
CA PRO A 49 -4.59 -18.76 3.78
C PRO A 49 -5.06 -19.41 5.08
N ALA A 50 -4.35 -20.44 5.56
CA ALA A 50 -4.68 -21.08 6.84
C ALA A 50 -4.28 -20.22 8.05
N ARG A 51 -3.19 -19.43 7.91
CA ARG A 51 -2.71 -18.48 8.90
C ARG A 51 -2.30 -17.17 8.23
N MET A 52 -2.59 -16.06 8.89
CA MET A 52 -2.10 -14.74 8.50
C MET A 52 -1.48 -14.02 9.69
N THR A 53 -0.20 -13.66 9.60
CA THR A 53 0.46 -12.80 10.58
C THR A 53 0.70 -11.41 10.00
N CYS A 54 -0.03 -10.42 10.51
CA CYS A 54 0.17 -9.00 10.21
C CYS A 54 1.07 -8.41 11.29
N THR A 55 2.23 -7.87 10.92
CA THR A 55 3.17 -7.30 11.89
C THR A 55 3.57 -5.87 11.53
N ASP A 56 3.77 -5.03 12.52
CA ASP A 56 4.25 -3.67 12.33
C ASP A 56 4.90 -3.19 13.64
N ILE A 57 5.83 -2.25 13.54
CA ILE A 57 6.40 -1.60 14.72
C ILE A 57 5.50 -0.47 15.24
N SER A 58 4.61 0.03 14.39
CA SER A 58 3.72 1.16 14.68
C SER A 58 2.39 0.71 15.30
N ALA A 59 2.18 1.06 16.57
CA ALA A 59 0.91 0.80 17.25
C ALA A 59 -0.31 1.48 16.58
N PRO A 60 -0.26 2.75 16.13
CA PRO A 60 -1.33 3.37 15.34
C PRO A 60 -1.75 2.56 14.10
N GLN A 61 -0.76 2.08 13.35
CA GLN A 61 -0.96 1.28 12.16
C GLN A 61 -1.63 -0.07 12.47
N LEU A 62 -1.21 -0.73 13.56
CA LEU A 62 -1.85 -1.95 14.02
C LEU A 62 -3.27 -1.73 14.55
N ALA A 63 -3.54 -0.64 15.27
CA ALA A 63 -4.89 -0.30 15.74
C ALA A 63 -5.84 -0.10 14.54
N TYR A 64 -5.36 0.57 13.49
CA TYR A 64 -6.11 0.74 12.24
C TYR A 64 -6.28 -0.58 11.47
N THR A 65 -5.25 -1.44 11.47
CA THR A 65 -5.31 -2.79 10.91
C THR A 65 -6.38 -3.63 11.60
N ARG A 66 -6.43 -3.65 12.94
CA ARG A 66 -7.46 -4.37 13.70
C ARG A 66 -8.86 -3.82 13.46
N LEU A 67 -9.00 -2.50 13.30
CA LEU A 67 -10.26 -1.90 12.89
C LEU A 67 -10.73 -2.42 11.53
N ARG A 68 -9.86 -2.47 10.52
CA ARG A 68 -10.20 -2.99 9.19
C ARG A 68 -10.65 -4.46 9.24
N PHE A 69 -9.92 -5.30 9.97
CA PHE A 69 -10.32 -6.71 10.15
C PHE A 69 -11.63 -6.86 10.93
N ALA A 70 -11.86 -6.04 11.98
CA ALA A 70 -13.12 -6.05 12.72
C ALA A 70 -14.30 -5.63 11.84
N LEU A 71 -14.13 -4.62 10.97
CA LEU A 71 -15.15 -4.25 9.99
C LEU A 71 -15.42 -5.38 9.00
N LEU A 72 -14.38 -6.02 8.46
CA LEU A 72 -14.53 -7.17 7.55
C LEU A 72 -15.32 -8.30 8.20
N GLU A 73 -15.00 -8.63 9.46
CA GLU A 73 -15.62 -9.74 10.19
C GLU A 73 -17.08 -9.45 10.58
N GLN A 74 -17.34 -8.25 11.10
CA GLN A 74 -18.55 -7.94 11.87
C GLN A 74 -19.58 -7.12 11.10
N THR A 75 -19.26 -6.69 9.88
CA THR A 75 -20.16 -5.86 9.06
C THR A 75 -20.36 -6.44 7.66
N ASP A 76 -21.38 -5.95 6.96
CA ASP A 76 -21.52 -6.21 5.52
C ASP A 76 -20.64 -5.27 4.70
N HIS A 77 -20.48 -5.58 3.42
CA HIS A 77 -19.66 -4.82 2.48
C HIS A 77 -20.09 -3.34 2.43
N GLU A 78 -21.39 -3.09 2.42
CA GLU A 78 -21.97 -1.76 2.36
C GLU A 78 -21.58 -0.93 3.61
N THR A 79 -21.70 -1.51 4.80
CA THR A 79 -21.34 -0.87 6.07
C THR A 79 -19.83 -0.64 6.16
N PHE A 80 -19.00 -1.56 5.66
CA PHE A 80 -17.56 -1.36 5.50
C PHE A 80 -17.26 -0.14 4.62
N MET A 81 -17.90 -0.06 3.45
CA MET A 81 -17.72 1.02 2.48
C MET A 81 -18.14 2.38 3.04
N ASP A 82 -19.26 2.43 3.76
CA ASP A 82 -19.74 3.63 4.46
C ASP A 82 -18.77 4.08 5.55
N PHE A 83 -18.38 3.14 6.41
CA PHE A 83 -17.50 3.43 7.54
C PHE A 83 -16.19 4.01 7.04
N MET A 84 -15.50 3.29 6.14
CA MET A 84 -14.20 3.67 5.60
C MET A 84 -14.27 4.96 4.77
N GLY A 85 -15.46 5.31 4.26
CA GLY A 85 -15.69 6.55 3.52
C GLY A 85 -15.31 6.45 2.05
N TYR A 86 -15.42 5.26 1.48
CA TYR A 86 -15.39 5.04 0.03
C TYR A 86 -16.65 5.60 -0.65
N ARG A 87 -17.74 5.74 0.10
CA ARG A 87 -18.98 6.37 -0.36
C ARG A 87 -19.12 7.79 0.15
N ALA A 88 -19.47 8.69 -0.76
CA ALA A 88 -19.81 10.05 -0.41
C ALA A 88 -21.11 10.10 0.41
N GLY A 89 -21.22 11.10 1.28
CA GLY A 89 -22.48 11.40 1.99
C GLY A 89 -22.79 10.55 3.22
N THR A 90 -21.94 9.59 3.62
CA THR A 90 -22.15 8.87 4.88
C THR A 90 -22.15 9.83 6.07
N LEU A 91 -23.23 9.80 6.84
CA LEU A 91 -23.42 10.64 8.03
C LEU A 91 -22.41 10.33 9.13
N VAL A 92 -21.97 11.36 9.85
CA VAL A 92 -21.10 11.23 11.03
C VAL A 92 -21.71 10.29 12.08
N SER A 93 -23.01 10.42 12.34
CA SER A 93 -23.75 9.57 13.28
C SER A 93 -23.72 8.09 12.88
N ARG A 94 -23.74 7.78 11.57
CA ARG A 94 -23.62 6.41 11.06
C ARG A 94 -22.25 5.83 11.39
N ARG A 95 -21.15 6.56 11.13
CA ARG A 95 -19.78 6.10 11.49
C ARG A 95 -19.61 5.90 12.98
N GLN A 96 -20.13 6.82 13.79
CA GLN A 96 -20.12 6.72 15.25
C GLN A 96 -20.83 5.46 15.74
N SER A 97 -22.04 5.20 15.21
CA SER A 97 -22.83 4.02 15.55
C SER A 97 -22.10 2.73 15.19
N ILE A 98 -21.47 2.66 14.00
CA ILE A 98 -20.70 1.48 13.58
C ILE A 98 -19.53 1.26 14.55
N LEU A 99 -18.70 2.27 14.84
CA LEU A 99 -17.56 2.11 15.76
C LEU A 99 -18.00 1.66 17.17
N GLN A 100 -19.14 2.17 17.65
CA GLN A 100 -19.68 1.78 18.96
C GLN A 100 -20.03 0.29 19.01
N GLN A 101 -20.55 -0.26 17.91
CA GLN A 101 -20.98 -1.65 17.79
C GLN A 101 -19.82 -2.62 17.52
N LEU A 102 -18.72 -2.18 16.90
CA LEU A 102 -17.57 -3.03 16.58
C LEU A 102 -16.84 -3.54 17.82
N ASN A 103 -16.72 -4.86 17.97
CA ASN A 103 -15.84 -5.46 18.96
C ASN A 103 -14.38 -5.30 18.52
N VAL A 104 -13.67 -4.37 19.16
CA VAL A 104 -12.23 -4.11 19.01
C VAL A 104 -11.61 -3.97 20.40
N PRO A 105 -10.30 -4.24 20.57
CA PRO A 105 -9.63 -4.07 21.86
C PRO A 105 -9.88 -2.68 22.48
N ARG A 106 -10.07 -2.64 23.80
CA ARG A 106 -10.43 -1.39 24.51
C ARG A 106 -9.42 -0.26 24.29
N ALA A 107 -8.13 -0.59 24.22
CA ALA A 107 -7.07 0.38 23.97
C ALA A 107 -7.20 0.98 22.55
N ASP A 108 -7.38 0.12 21.55
CA ASP A 108 -7.59 0.52 20.15
C ASP A 108 -8.86 1.36 20.01
N ARG A 109 -9.97 0.98 20.66
CA ARG A 109 -11.22 1.75 20.65
C ARG A 109 -11.02 3.18 21.14
N ARG A 110 -10.30 3.37 22.25
CA ARG A 110 -10.04 4.70 22.82
C ARG A 110 -9.23 5.53 21.84
N TRP A 111 -8.12 4.97 21.35
CA TRP A 111 -7.24 5.67 20.40
C TRP A 111 -7.98 6.03 19.09
N LEU A 112 -8.76 5.11 18.54
CA LEU A 112 -9.58 5.34 17.34
C LEU A 112 -10.63 6.43 17.55
N ALA A 113 -11.30 6.44 18.70
CA ALA A 113 -12.28 7.48 19.02
C ALA A 113 -11.63 8.86 19.10
N GLU A 114 -10.46 8.97 19.75
CA GLU A 114 -9.68 10.20 19.82
C GLU A 114 -9.23 10.67 18.43
N LEU A 115 -8.72 9.76 17.60
CA LEU A 115 -8.34 10.03 16.21
C LEU A 115 -9.54 10.56 15.42
N PHE A 116 -10.67 9.84 15.42
CA PHE A 116 -11.85 10.23 14.65
C PHE A 116 -12.46 11.53 15.14
N GLN A 117 -12.48 11.78 16.45
CA GLN A 117 -12.95 13.04 17.00
C GLN A 117 -12.05 14.21 16.60
N ALA A 118 -10.72 14.05 16.69
CA ALA A 118 -9.75 15.06 16.25
C ALA A 118 -9.82 15.34 14.74
N ARG A 119 -10.32 14.37 13.96
CA ARG A 119 -10.55 14.50 12.51
C ARG A 119 -12.02 14.77 12.15
N GLN A 120 -12.84 15.16 13.12
CA GLN A 120 -14.25 15.51 12.93
C GLN A 120 -15.06 14.43 12.17
N TRP A 121 -14.70 13.16 12.36
CA TRP A 121 -15.35 12.01 11.71
C TRP A 121 -15.39 12.09 10.18
N GLN A 122 -14.38 12.72 9.56
CA GLN A 122 -14.14 12.63 8.13
C GLN A 122 -13.94 11.18 7.67
N ALA A 123 -13.90 10.94 6.35
CA ALA A 123 -13.68 9.60 5.80
C ALA A 123 -12.36 8.99 6.33
N PRO A 124 -12.43 7.83 7.03
CA PRO A 124 -11.25 7.17 7.60
C PRO A 124 -10.09 6.96 6.62
N ILE A 125 -10.38 6.63 5.36
CA ILE A 125 -9.34 6.40 4.34
C ILE A 125 -8.40 7.59 4.12
N TYR A 126 -8.80 8.83 4.48
CA TYR A 126 -7.97 10.02 4.27
C TYR A 126 -7.20 10.47 5.53
N MET A 127 -7.22 9.68 6.60
CA MET A 127 -6.68 10.11 7.90
C MET A 127 -5.17 9.95 8.06
N GLY A 128 -4.50 9.19 7.19
CA GLY A 128 -3.06 9.03 7.24
C GLY A 128 -2.30 10.28 6.80
N ALA A 129 -1.05 10.40 7.25
CA ALA A 129 -0.16 11.50 6.87
C ALA A 129 0.10 11.55 5.35
N PHE A 130 0.17 10.38 4.70
CA PHE A 130 0.31 10.24 3.27
C PHE A 130 -0.88 10.85 2.52
N GLU A 131 -2.11 10.46 2.87
CA GLU A 131 -3.32 10.94 2.18
C GLU A 131 -3.54 12.44 2.41
N GLN A 132 -3.31 12.94 3.62
CA GLN A 132 -3.33 14.39 3.92
C GLN A 132 -2.29 15.17 3.11
N THR A 133 -1.15 14.54 2.78
CA THR A 133 -0.16 15.14 1.90
C THR A 133 -0.66 15.17 0.46
N LEU A 134 -1.21 14.08 -0.05
CA LEU A 134 -1.83 14.07 -1.39
C LEU A 134 -2.95 15.10 -1.53
N GLN A 135 -3.76 15.31 -0.49
CA GLN A 135 -4.78 16.37 -0.47
C GLN A 135 -4.20 17.78 -0.61
N ARG A 136 -3.07 18.06 0.04
CA ARG A 136 -2.35 19.34 -0.11
C ARG A 136 -1.77 19.47 -1.51
N LEU A 137 -1.17 18.40 -2.03
CA LEU A 137 -0.60 18.36 -3.37
C LEU A 137 -1.67 18.50 -4.46
N ALA A 138 -2.88 17.97 -4.26
CA ALA A 138 -3.99 18.15 -5.18
C ALA A 138 -4.39 19.62 -5.32
N LYS A 139 -4.35 20.40 -4.24
CA LYS A 139 -4.58 21.86 -4.29
C LYS A 139 -3.50 22.56 -5.12
N ILE A 140 -2.23 22.19 -4.94
CA ILE A 140 -1.10 22.72 -5.71
C ILE A 140 -1.24 22.32 -7.18
N ASN A 141 -1.47 21.04 -7.47
CA ASN A 141 -1.68 20.55 -8.81
C ASN A 141 -2.83 21.29 -9.50
N ARG A 142 -3.97 21.47 -8.83
CA ARG A 142 -5.10 22.24 -9.34
C ARG A 142 -4.74 23.68 -9.69
N LEU A 143 -3.92 24.34 -8.86
CA LEU A 143 -3.46 25.71 -9.12
C LEU A 143 -2.62 25.79 -10.41
N PHE A 144 -1.75 24.81 -10.66
CA PHE A 144 -0.86 24.80 -11.80
C PHE A 144 -1.54 24.26 -13.07
N THR A 145 -2.19 23.10 -13.02
CA THR A 145 -2.73 22.42 -14.21
C THR A 145 -4.18 22.81 -14.52
N GLY A 146 -4.90 23.41 -13.57
CA GLY A 146 -6.24 23.93 -13.78
C GLY A 146 -7.26 22.85 -14.18
N LYS A 147 -8.20 23.21 -15.05
CA LYS A 147 -9.22 22.28 -15.57
C LYS A 147 -8.60 21.23 -16.50
N ALA A 148 -7.68 21.65 -17.38
CA ALA A 148 -7.02 20.78 -18.35
C ALA A 148 -6.25 19.61 -17.69
N GLY A 149 -5.68 19.82 -16.50
CA GLY A 149 -5.06 18.73 -15.75
C GLY A 149 -6.06 17.64 -15.33
N ARG A 150 -7.29 18.02 -14.95
CA ARG A 150 -8.32 17.07 -14.48
C ARG A 150 -9.16 16.47 -15.61
N GLU A 151 -9.21 17.13 -16.76
CA GLU A 151 -9.97 16.64 -17.93
C GLU A 151 -9.44 15.30 -18.45
N ILE A 152 -8.19 14.92 -18.18
CA ILE A 152 -7.68 13.59 -18.53
C ILE A 152 -8.47 12.44 -17.86
N PHE A 153 -9.12 12.69 -16.72
CA PHE A 153 -10.01 11.71 -16.07
C PHE A 153 -11.34 11.51 -16.81
N GLN A 154 -11.64 12.34 -17.83
CA GLN A 154 -12.79 12.11 -18.71
C GLN A 154 -12.52 11.02 -19.75
N CYS A 155 -11.25 10.69 -20.00
CA CYS A 155 -10.86 9.65 -20.96
C CYS A 155 -11.22 8.26 -20.45
N ARG A 156 -11.89 7.45 -21.27
CA ARG A 156 -12.43 6.13 -20.88
C ARG A 156 -11.51 4.96 -21.23
N ASP A 157 -10.57 5.18 -22.14
CA ASP A 157 -9.60 4.19 -22.57
C ASP A 157 -8.21 4.82 -22.78
N LEU A 158 -7.22 3.96 -23.01
CA LEU A 158 -5.82 4.36 -23.17
C LEU A 158 -5.55 5.14 -24.45
N ASP A 159 -6.31 4.90 -25.52
CA ASP A 159 -6.09 5.57 -26.81
C ASP A 159 -6.53 7.04 -26.72
N GLU A 160 -7.74 7.27 -26.19
CA GLU A 160 -8.26 8.60 -25.91
C GLU A 160 -7.35 9.36 -24.95
N GLN A 161 -6.92 8.70 -23.86
CA GLN A 161 -6.04 9.28 -22.86
C GLN A 161 -4.68 9.64 -23.43
N THR A 162 -4.07 8.75 -24.22
CA THR A 162 -2.77 8.98 -24.85
C THR A 162 -2.83 10.15 -25.81
N ASN A 163 -3.90 10.26 -26.59
CA ASN A 163 -4.13 11.40 -27.47
C ASN A 163 -4.29 12.71 -26.66
N TYR A 164 -5.08 12.71 -25.60
CA TYR A 164 -5.25 13.87 -24.72
C TYR A 164 -3.92 14.28 -24.07
N TYR A 165 -3.18 13.31 -23.54
CA TYR A 165 -1.88 13.53 -22.88
C TYR A 165 -0.85 14.17 -23.82
N ARG A 166 -0.84 13.79 -25.09
CA ARG A 166 0.07 14.33 -26.10
C ARG A 166 -0.34 15.72 -26.60
N THR A 167 -1.64 15.96 -26.77
CA THR A 167 -2.13 17.14 -27.52
C THR A 167 -2.68 18.26 -26.66
N ARG A 168 -3.29 17.94 -25.50
CA ARG A 168 -4.06 18.90 -24.69
C ARG A 168 -3.60 19.02 -23.25
N PHE A 169 -3.03 17.96 -22.68
CA PHE A 169 -2.61 17.96 -21.29
C PHE A 169 -1.53 19.03 -21.02
N PRO A 170 -1.60 19.79 -19.91
CA PRO A 170 -0.71 20.91 -19.65
C PRO A 170 0.69 20.45 -19.17
N LEU A 171 1.43 19.74 -20.02
CA LEU A 171 2.71 19.07 -19.71
C LEU A 171 3.75 20.00 -19.07
N LYS A 172 3.87 21.24 -19.55
CA LYS A 172 4.82 22.21 -18.97
C LYS A 172 4.48 22.55 -17.52
N ARG A 173 3.19 22.78 -17.23
CA ARG A 173 2.71 23.08 -15.87
C ARG A 173 2.78 21.86 -14.98
N TRP A 174 2.47 20.68 -15.52
CA TRP A 174 2.66 19.41 -14.84
C TRP A 174 4.12 19.15 -14.45
N ARG A 175 5.07 19.38 -15.35
CA ARG A 175 6.51 19.28 -15.04
C ARG A 175 6.95 20.23 -13.91
N ALA A 176 6.31 21.38 -13.77
CA ALA A 176 6.55 22.27 -12.63
C ALA A 176 5.99 21.69 -11.32
N VAL A 177 4.80 21.08 -11.34
CA VAL A 177 4.26 20.31 -10.20
C VAL A 177 5.22 19.18 -9.81
N ILE A 178 5.70 18.40 -10.78
CA ILE A 178 6.68 17.32 -10.51
C ILE A 178 8.01 17.87 -10.01
N ALA A 179 8.45 19.05 -10.44
CA ALA A 179 9.66 19.67 -9.89
C ALA A 179 9.50 20.04 -8.41
N LEU A 180 8.31 20.46 -7.99
CA LEU A 180 8.00 20.72 -6.58
C LEU A 180 7.94 19.42 -5.77
N LEU A 181 7.31 18.38 -6.32
CA LEU A 181 7.25 17.05 -5.70
C LEU A 181 8.63 16.40 -5.61
N GLY A 182 9.34 16.29 -6.72
CA GLY A 182 10.64 15.63 -6.83
C GLY A 182 11.78 16.33 -6.08
N ASN A 183 11.52 17.48 -5.46
CA ASN A 183 12.43 18.06 -4.48
C ASN A 183 12.39 17.20 -3.21
N ALA A 184 13.44 16.40 -3.00
CA ALA A 184 13.56 15.47 -1.88
C ALA A 184 13.33 16.15 -0.52
N ALA A 185 13.65 17.43 -0.35
CA ALA A 185 13.36 18.16 0.88
C ALA A 185 11.85 18.34 1.14
N VAL A 186 11.06 18.57 0.08
CA VAL A 186 9.61 18.77 0.17
C VAL A 186 8.91 17.46 0.51
N LEU A 187 9.22 16.37 -0.19
CA LEU A 187 8.63 15.06 0.11
C LEU A 187 9.12 14.49 1.45
N ASN A 188 10.41 14.60 1.75
CA ASN A 188 10.96 14.11 3.01
C ASN A 188 10.37 14.88 4.21
N SER A 189 10.15 16.19 4.08
CA SER A 189 9.47 16.99 5.12
C SER A 189 7.98 16.67 5.25
N LEU A 190 7.26 16.55 4.12
CA LEU A 190 5.80 16.40 4.12
C LEU A 190 5.33 14.99 4.52
N LEU A 191 6.05 13.95 4.11
CA LEU A 191 5.63 12.57 4.29
C LEU A 191 6.34 11.85 5.45
N TYR A 192 7.63 12.15 5.68
CA TYR A 192 8.47 11.32 6.55
C TYR A 192 9.29 12.11 7.58
N LYS A 193 8.98 13.42 7.77
CA LYS A 193 9.65 14.34 8.70
C LYS A 193 11.20 14.27 8.67
N GLY A 194 11.80 14.07 7.51
CA GLY A 194 13.25 14.01 7.37
C GLY A 194 13.88 12.60 7.38
N SER A 195 13.10 11.54 7.66
CA SER A 195 13.62 10.17 7.82
C SER A 195 13.64 9.33 6.54
N PHE A 196 13.35 9.89 5.37
CA PHE A 196 13.27 9.09 4.14
C PHE A 196 14.66 8.57 3.70
N PRO A 197 14.77 7.30 3.29
CA PRO A 197 16.02 6.74 2.77
C PRO A 197 16.54 7.56 1.59
N ARG A 198 17.87 7.74 1.52
CA ARG A 198 18.48 8.48 0.41
C ARG A 198 18.27 7.73 -0.90
N ASN A 199 17.86 8.46 -1.94
CA ASN A 199 17.75 7.89 -3.29
C ASN A 199 19.08 7.25 -3.72
N ASN A 200 19.04 5.99 -4.16
CA ASN A 200 20.21 5.24 -4.62
C ASN A 200 20.09 4.72 -6.06
N LEU A 201 19.14 5.23 -6.83
CA LEU A 201 18.84 4.79 -8.20
C LEU A 201 19.82 5.29 -9.26
N GLY A 202 20.78 6.15 -8.89
CA GLY A 202 21.75 6.74 -9.82
C GLY A 202 21.17 7.85 -10.72
N ILE A 203 19.90 8.20 -10.55
CA ILE A 203 19.21 9.31 -11.23
C ILE A 203 18.51 10.20 -10.20
N SER A 204 18.20 11.45 -10.59
CA SER A 204 17.55 12.38 -9.69
C SER A 204 16.12 11.92 -9.34
N SER A 205 15.64 12.22 -8.12
CA SER A 205 14.26 11.88 -7.74
C SER A 205 13.23 12.50 -8.68
N ARG A 206 13.53 13.71 -9.21
CA ARG A 206 12.72 14.37 -10.23
C ARG A 206 12.58 13.53 -11.50
N GLU A 207 13.69 13.00 -12.03
CA GLU A 207 13.66 12.13 -13.22
C GLU A 207 12.88 10.85 -12.96
N VAL A 208 13.03 10.26 -11.77
CA VAL A 208 12.25 9.08 -11.36
C VAL A 208 10.76 9.38 -11.42
N TYR A 209 10.30 10.45 -10.76
CA TYR A 209 8.88 10.80 -10.77
C TYR A 209 8.36 11.16 -12.16
N LEU A 210 9.15 11.85 -12.99
CA LEU A 210 8.76 12.10 -14.38
C LEU A 210 8.52 10.79 -15.13
N GLY A 211 9.38 9.78 -14.94
CA GLY A 211 9.21 8.45 -15.51
C GLY A 211 7.98 7.72 -15.00
N ILE A 212 7.76 7.70 -13.67
CA ILE A 212 6.59 7.08 -13.04
C ILE A 212 5.29 7.66 -13.60
N PHE A 213 5.16 8.99 -13.58
CA PHE A 213 3.93 9.62 -14.07
C PHE A 213 3.76 9.46 -15.57
N HIS A 214 4.85 9.49 -16.35
CA HIS A 214 4.76 9.19 -17.77
C HIS A 214 4.19 7.79 -18.02
N ALA A 215 4.68 6.78 -17.29
CA ALA A 215 4.14 5.43 -17.37
C ALA A 215 2.66 5.40 -16.97
N LEU A 216 2.29 5.93 -15.80
CA LEU A 216 0.89 5.98 -15.35
C LEU A 216 -0.06 6.63 -16.37
N PHE A 217 0.37 7.70 -17.05
CA PHE A 217 -0.47 8.37 -18.07
C PHE A 217 -0.53 7.64 -19.42
N THR A 218 0.33 6.66 -19.66
CA THR A 218 0.45 6.01 -20.98
C THR A 218 0.23 4.50 -20.97
N THR A 219 0.23 3.86 -19.80
CA THR A 219 0.07 2.40 -19.67
C THR A 219 -1.17 1.99 -18.88
N GLN A 220 -1.81 2.90 -18.15
CA GLN A 220 -3.01 2.64 -17.36
C GLN A 220 -4.04 3.76 -17.54
N VAL A 221 -5.34 3.44 -17.42
CA VAL A 221 -6.39 4.48 -17.47
C VAL A 221 -6.39 5.23 -16.14
N VAL A 222 -6.20 6.55 -16.15
CA VAL A 222 -5.95 7.35 -14.93
C VAL A 222 -7.05 7.27 -13.88
N ARG A 223 -8.32 7.07 -14.30
CA ARG A 223 -9.45 6.92 -13.39
C ARG A 223 -9.37 5.64 -12.55
N GLU A 224 -8.64 4.64 -13.01
CA GLU A 224 -8.44 3.36 -12.32
C GLU A 224 -7.31 3.43 -11.29
N SER A 225 -6.61 4.57 -11.17
CA SER A 225 -5.56 4.78 -10.17
C SER A 225 -6.09 5.62 -9.01
N PHE A 226 -6.29 5.00 -7.83
CA PHE A 226 -6.60 5.76 -6.60
C PHE A 226 -5.53 6.82 -6.30
N PHE A 227 -4.26 6.52 -6.61
CA PHE A 227 -3.15 7.43 -6.39
C PHE A 227 -3.28 8.69 -7.24
N LEU A 228 -3.57 8.56 -8.54
CA LEU A 228 -3.80 9.72 -9.40
C LEU A 228 -5.07 10.47 -9.02
N GLN A 229 -6.16 9.78 -8.65
CA GLN A 229 -7.35 10.45 -8.15
C GLN A 229 -7.04 11.31 -6.91
N MET A 230 -6.32 10.77 -5.94
CA MET A 230 -5.87 11.52 -4.77
C MET A 230 -4.96 12.70 -5.13
N LEU A 231 -4.06 12.55 -6.11
CA LEU A 231 -3.14 13.61 -6.52
C LEU A 231 -3.82 14.73 -7.33
N PHE A 232 -4.94 14.46 -8.00
CA PHE A 232 -5.66 15.45 -8.82
C PHE A 232 -6.87 16.05 -8.11
N PHE A 233 -7.53 15.30 -7.24
CA PHE A 233 -8.76 15.70 -6.58
C PHE A 233 -8.63 15.82 -5.05
N GLY A 234 -7.67 15.12 -4.44
CA GLY A 234 -7.57 14.99 -2.98
C GLY A 234 -8.60 14.02 -2.37
N GLU A 235 -9.32 13.30 -3.22
CA GLU A 235 -10.37 12.35 -2.87
C GLU A 235 -10.52 11.33 -4.00
N LEU A 236 -11.09 10.18 -3.67
CA LEU A 236 -11.53 9.20 -4.66
C LEU A 236 -12.91 9.59 -5.19
N ARG A 237 -13.05 9.66 -6.51
CA ARG A 237 -14.27 10.04 -7.24
C ARG A 237 -14.79 8.93 -8.13
N ASP A 238 -13.89 8.14 -8.70
CA ASP A 238 -14.17 7.07 -9.65
C ASP A 238 -14.01 5.71 -8.95
N PRO A 239 -15.10 4.96 -8.73
CA PRO A 239 -15.06 3.66 -8.04
C PRO A 239 -14.13 2.63 -8.68
N GLN A 240 -13.89 2.74 -9.99
CA GLN A 240 -12.96 1.85 -10.73
C GLN A 240 -11.53 1.92 -10.18
N GLY A 241 -11.15 3.03 -9.56
CA GLY A 241 -9.85 3.18 -8.94
C GLY A 241 -9.75 2.67 -7.51
N PHE A 242 -10.85 2.26 -6.88
CA PHE A 242 -10.83 1.85 -5.49
C PHE A 242 -9.90 0.65 -5.26
N PRO A 243 -9.31 0.52 -4.05
CA PRO A 243 -8.49 -0.62 -3.69
C PRO A 243 -9.27 -1.94 -3.70
N LEU A 244 -8.55 -3.06 -3.80
CA LEU A 244 -9.15 -4.39 -3.99
C LEU A 244 -10.13 -4.81 -2.88
N GLU A 245 -9.99 -4.30 -1.65
CA GLU A 245 -10.92 -4.57 -0.54
C GLU A 245 -12.33 -4.00 -0.78
N CYS A 246 -12.48 -3.04 -1.70
CA CYS A 246 -13.77 -2.49 -2.08
C CYS A 246 -14.54 -3.38 -3.05
N GLU A 247 -13.90 -4.39 -3.65
CA GLU A 247 -14.57 -5.30 -4.57
C GLU A 247 -15.47 -6.27 -3.79
N PRO A 248 -16.79 -6.34 -4.06
CA PRO A 248 -17.72 -7.16 -3.29
C PRO A 248 -17.30 -8.63 -3.21
N GLU A 249 -16.86 -9.21 -4.33
CA GLU A 249 -16.41 -10.60 -4.39
C GLU A 249 -15.18 -10.85 -3.49
N ILE A 250 -14.22 -9.93 -3.50
CA ILE A 250 -13.02 -10.01 -2.66
C ILE A 250 -13.40 -9.85 -1.19
N PHE A 251 -14.25 -8.89 -0.86
CA PHE A 251 -14.73 -8.68 0.50
C PHE A 251 -15.40 -9.94 1.05
N HIS A 252 -16.32 -10.54 0.29
CA HIS A 252 -17.02 -11.74 0.73
C HIS A 252 -16.09 -12.94 0.90
N LYS A 253 -15.19 -13.18 -0.06
CA LYS A 253 -14.19 -14.25 0.03
C LYS A 253 -13.23 -14.05 1.20
N ALA A 254 -12.78 -12.81 1.42
CA ALA A 254 -11.90 -12.46 2.54
C ALA A 254 -12.61 -12.67 3.89
N ARG A 255 -13.89 -12.27 3.99
CA ARG A 255 -14.70 -12.46 5.20
C ARG A 255 -14.95 -13.93 5.51
N GLU A 256 -15.25 -14.74 4.51
CA GLU A 256 -15.44 -16.20 4.65
C GLU A 256 -14.14 -16.87 5.10
N ALA A 257 -13.02 -16.59 4.41
CA ALA A 257 -11.72 -17.14 4.76
C ALA A 257 -11.27 -16.74 6.17
N LEU A 258 -11.59 -15.51 6.61
CA LEU A 258 -11.25 -15.04 7.96
C LEU A 258 -11.85 -15.93 9.06
N GLN A 259 -13.00 -16.59 8.84
CA GLN A 259 -13.62 -17.47 9.82
C GLN A 259 -12.79 -18.75 10.09
N GLN A 260 -11.92 -19.13 9.14
CA GLN A 260 -11.09 -20.33 9.21
C GLN A 260 -9.59 -20.01 9.34
N CYS A 261 -9.20 -18.77 9.05
CA CYS A 261 -7.82 -18.31 9.11
C CYS A 261 -7.41 -17.98 10.55
N GLU A 262 -6.30 -18.53 11.00
CA GLU A 262 -5.63 -18.08 12.22
C GLU A 262 -5.00 -16.69 11.98
N LEU A 263 -5.73 -15.62 12.31
CA LEU A 263 -5.23 -14.24 12.19
C LEU A 263 -4.48 -13.80 13.45
N ARG A 264 -3.25 -13.30 13.27
CA ARG A 264 -2.44 -12.68 14.33
C ARG A 264 -2.01 -11.27 13.92
N VAL A 265 -2.26 -10.28 14.78
CA VAL A 265 -1.82 -8.89 14.59
C VAL A 265 -0.81 -8.51 15.68
N VAL A 266 0.47 -8.50 15.35
CA VAL A 266 1.60 -8.49 16.30
C VAL A 266 2.42 -7.21 16.17
N GLN A 267 2.66 -6.53 17.29
CA GLN A 267 3.58 -5.39 17.32
C GLN A 267 5.02 -5.87 17.47
N ALA A 268 5.76 -5.92 16.37
CA ALA A 268 7.14 -6.37 16.32
C ALA A 268 7.83 -5.90 15.03
N ASP A 269 9.16 -5.94 15.00
CA ASP A 269 9.89 -5.96 13.73
C ASP A 269 9.58 -7.26 12.99
N ILE A 270 9.45 -7.20 11.65
CA ILE A 270 9.04 -8.37 10.87
C ILE A 270 10.06 -9.51 10.90
N LEU A 271 11.35 -9.20 11.00
CA LEU A 271 12.39 -10.23 11.06
C LEU A 271 12.38 -10.92 12.42
N ASP A 272 12.18 -10.16 13.49
CA ASP A 272 12.03 -10.71 14.84
C ASP A 272 10.71 -11.49 14.98
N CYS A 273 9.63 -11.03 14.33
CA CYS A 273 8.36 -11.76 14.27
C CYS A 273 8.53 -13.09 13.52
N ALA A 274 9.13 -13.06 12.32
CA ALA A 274 9.36 -14.24 11.49
C ALA A 274 10.18 -15.31 12.22
N ALA A 275 11.18 -14.91 13.02
CA ALA A 275 12.02 -15.84 13.78
C ALA A 275 11.23 -16.75 14.76
N ASN A 276 9.99 -16.39 15.12
CA ASN A 276 9.12 -17.18 16.00
C ASN A 276 8.15 -18.11 15.23
N HIS A 277 8.35 -18.26 13.92
CA HIS A 277 7.52 -19.07 13.05
C HIS A 277 8.37 -20.00 12.18
N THR A 278 7.74 -21.07 11.72
CA THR A 278 8.27 -21.96 10.68
C THR A 278 7.25 -22.06 9.55
N ASP A 279 7.69 -22.51 8.38
CA ASP A 279 6.83 -22.84 7.24
C ASP A 279 5.98 -21.67 6.72
N ILE A 280 6.56 -20.46 6.67
CA ILE A 280 5.93 -19.30 6.03
C ILE A 280 6.02 -19.45 4.50
N ASP A 281 4.89 -19.54 3.81
CA ASP A 281 4.84 -19.70 2.34
C ASP A 281 4.94 -18.36 1.59
N PHE A 282 4.50 -17.26 2.21
CA PHE A 282 4.48 -15.95 1.58
C PHE A 282 4.82 -14.84 2.56
N VAL A 283 5.78 -14.01 2.21
CA VAL A 283 6.18 -12.82 2.97
C VAL A 283 6.04 -11.58 2.11
N SER A 284 5.43 -10.52 2.65
CA SER A 284 5.43 -9.22 2.01
C SER A 284 5.98 -8.11 2.90
N LEU A 285 7.12 -7.55 2.49
CA LEU A 285 7.93 -6.65 3.31
C LEU A 285 7.59 -5.17 3.14
N SER A 286 6.75 -4.78 2.18
CA SER A 286 6.60 -3.36 1.81
C SER A 286 8.00 -2.74 1.56
N ASP A 287 8.17 -1.43 1.80
CA ASP A 287 9.42 -0.68 1.68
C ASP A 287 10.30 -0.76 2.95
N VAL A 288 9.95 -1.60 3.92
CA VAL A 288 10.67 -1.69 5.21
C VAL A 288 12.17 -1.94 5.05
N PRO A 289 12.65 -2.81 4.14
CA PRO A 289 14.09 -3.04 3.97
C PRO A 289 14.89 -1.77 3.64
N SER A 290 14.27 -0.78 3.00
CA SER A 290 14.90 0.51 2.67
C SER A 290 15.19 1.39 3.89
N PHE A 291 14.48 1.15 5.00
CA PHE A 291 14.67 1.85 6.27
C PHE A 291 15.64 1.12 7.21
N MET A 292 16.00 -0.11 6.90
CA MET A 292 16.92 -0.91 7.71
C MET A 292 18.37 -0.43 7.54
N PRO A 293 19.25 -0.68 8.54
CA PRO A 293 20.68 -0.56 8.35
C PRO A 293 21.15 -1.36 7.13
N LYS A 294 22.11 -0.84 6.37
CA LYS A 294 22.57 -1.43 5.10
C LYS A 294 22.88 -2.94 5.20
N ALA A 295 23.55 -3.36 6.28
CA ALA A 295 23.88 -4.77 6.52
C ALA A 295 22.63 -5.64 6.75
N THR A 296 21.65 -5.14 7.51
CA THR A 296 20.38 -5.82 7.76
C THR A 296 19.53 -5.92 6.49
N GLY A 297 19.41 -4.81 5.74
CA GLY A 297 18.70 -4.81 4.46
C GLY A 297 19.32 -5.76 3.43
N ALA A 298 20.66 -5.81 3.37
CA ALA A 298 21.38 -6.75 2.50
C ALA A 298 21.22 -8.22 2.93
N SER A 299 20.98 -8.50 4.21
CA SER A 299 20.80 -9.86 4.73
C SER A 299 19.33 -10.24 4.96
N VAL A 300 18.37 -9.43 4.52
CA VAL A 300 16.94 -9.60 4.83
C VAL A 300 16.41 -11.00 4.44
N LEU A 301 16.77 -11.49 3.25
CA LEU A 301 16.39 -12.84 2.79
C LEU A 301 17.04 -13.93 3.64
N GLN A 302 18.32 -13.77 4.01
CA GLN A 302 19.02 -14.73 4.86
C GLN A 302 18.46 -14.78 6.28
N ARG A 303 18.01 -13.64 6.82
CA ARG A 303 17.34 -13.58 8.13
C ARG A 303 15.94 -14.21 8.11
N LEU A 304 15.21 -14.13 6.99
CA LEU A 304 13.91 -14.77 6.83
C LEU A 304 14.00 -16.27 6.57
N ARG A 305 15.03 -16.71 5.83
CA ARG A 305 15.19 -18.08 5.32
C ARG A 305 14.89 -19.20 6.33
N PRO A 306 15.32 -19.14 7.60
CA PRO A 306 15.04 -20.20 8.57
C PRO A 306 13.55 -20.41 8.86
N SER A 307 12.74 -19.37 8.69
CA SER A 307 11.30 -19.36 9.00
C SER A 307 10.42 -19.68 7.79
N LEU A 308 10.98 -19.60 6.58
CA LEU A 308 10.21 -19.83 5.34
C LEU A 308 9.89 -21.32 5.16
N ALA A 309 8.89 -21.62 4.35
CA ALA A 309 8.69 -22.93 3.74
C ALA A 309 9.62 -23.13 2.54
N GLU A 310 9.64 -24.34 1.96
CA GLU A 310 10.21 -24.57 0.62
C GLU A 310 9.34 -23.87 -0.44
N GLU A 311 9.95 -23.35 -1.52
CA GLU A 311 9.29 -22.56 -2.57
C GLU A 311 8.58 -21.28 -2.09
N ALA A 312 8.79 -20.86 -0.84
CA ALA A 312 8.17 -19.66 -0.29
C ALA A 312 8.53 -18.41 -1.10
N LEU A 313 7.55 -17.53 -1.30
CA LEU A 313 7.70 -16.27 -2.03
C LEU A 313 7.90 -15.10 -1.06
N THR A 314 8.86 -14.23 -1.35
CA THR A 314 9.09 -12.97 -0.63
C THR A 314 8.99 -11.80 -1.59
N VAL A 315 8.02 -10.91 -1.34
CA VAL A 315 7.81 -9.67 -2.10
C VAL A 315 8.40 -8.49 -1.34
N ILE A 316 9.35 -7.81 -1.97
CA ILE A 316 9.99 -6.60 -1.46
C ILE A 316 9.57 -5.44 -2.34
N ARG A 317 9.07 -4.37 -1.71
CA ARG A 317 8.85 -3.09 -2.39
C ARG A 317 9.99 -2.15 -2.04
N ALA A 318 10.30 -1.24 -2.95
CA ALA A 318 11.34 -0.25 -2.78
C ALA A 318 10.94 1.03 -3.50
N HIS A 319 10.92 2.17 -2.80
CA HIS A 319 10.57 3.45 -3.45
C HIS A 319 11.77 4.02 -4.25
N LEU A 320 12.52 4.94 -3.66
CA LEU A 320 13.73 5.53 -4.27
C LEU A 320 15.03 4.89 -3.75
N HIS A 321 14.94 4.01 -2.76
CA HIS A 321 16.09 3.31 -2.22
C HIS A 321 15.86 1.81 -2.41
N VAL A 322 16.59 1.18 -3.32
CA VAL A 322 16.48 -0.25 -3.58
C VAL A 322 17.57 -0.99 -2.85
N VAL A 323 17.18 -1.95 -2.01
CA VAL A 323 18.13 -2.88 -1.39
C VAL A 323 18.52 -3.98 -2.37
N ARG A 324 19.76 -4.45 -2.26
CA ARG A 324 20.24 -5.63 -3.01
C ARG A 324 20.50 -6.74 -2.00
N PRO A 325 19.52 -7.62 -1.75
CA PRO A 325 19.67 -8.66 -0.76
C PRO A 325 20.60 -9.77 -1.26
N ASP A 326 21.27 -10.45 -0.33
CA ASP A 326 21.97 -11.70 -0.57
C ASP A 326 20.95 -12.79 -0.94
N CYS A 327 21.02 -13.24 -2.18
CA CYS A 327 20.09 -14.21 -2.77
C CYS A 327 20.54 -15.66 -2.63
N ALA A 328 21.58 -15.97 -1.82
CA ALA A 328 22.00 -17.36 -1.61
C ALA A 328 20.83 -18.24 -1.10
N GLY A 329 20.44 -19.25 -1.87
CA GLY A 329 19.27 -20.10 -1.57
C GLY A 329 17.92 -19.49 -1.99
N PHE A 330 17.94 -18.49 -2.88
CA PHE A 330 16.77 -17.86 -3.47
C PHE A 330 16.97 -17.68 -4.99
N CYS A 331 15.87 -17.75 -5.73
CA CYS A 331 15.80 -17.36 -7.13
C CYS A 331 15.06 -16.02 -7.25
N ASP A 332 15.59 -15.08 -8.05
CA ASP A 332 14.85 -13.88 -8.43
C ASP A 332 13.83 -14.24 -9.51
N THR A 333 12.55 -14.16 -9.14
CA THR A 333 11.39 -14.53 -9.96
C THR A 333 10.58 -13.30 -10.37
N THR A 334 11.13 -12.09 -10.18
CA THR A 334 10.45 -10.81 -10.46
C THR A 334 9.91 -10.76 -11.88
N ALA A 335 10.66 -11.29 -12.86
CA ALA A 335 10.26 -11.31 -14.27
C ALA A 335 8.97 -12.10 -14.53
N GLU A 336 8.67 -13.13 -13.72
CA GLU A 336 7.44 -13.92 -13.84
C GLU A 336 6.20 -13.07 -13.54
N TYR A 337 6.35 -12.01 -12.74
CA TYR A 337 5.26 -11.14 -12.29
C TYR A 337 5.26 -9.77 -12.97
N GLN A 338 6.06 -9.58 -14.03
CA GLN A 338 6.22 -8.28 -14.69
C GLN A 338 4.89 -7.68 -15.18
N ALA A 339 3.97 -8.52 -15.66
CA ALA A 339 2.64 -8.08 -16.10
C ALA A 339 1.78 -7.54 -14.94
N ALA A 340 1.86 -8.15 -13.75
CA ALA A 340 1.17 -7.67 -12.57
C ALA A 340 1.83 -6.39 -12.03
N ILE A 341 3.16 -6.33 -12.00
CA ILE A 341 3.94 -5.15 -11.60
C ILE A 341 3.61 -3.95 -12.49
N ALA A 342 3.50 -4.14 -13.80
CA ALA A 342 3.15 -3.07 -14.74
C ALA A 342 1.72 -2.52 -14.56
N ARG A 343 0.83 -3.29 -13.94
CA ARG A 343 -0.57 -2.93 -13.66
C ARG A 343 -0.77 -2.33 -12.26
N GLU A 344 0.25 -2.34 -11.40
CA GLU A 344 0.18 -1.76 -10.06
C GLU A 344 -0.22 -0.28 -10.15
N LYS A 345 -1.29 0.11 -9.44
CA LYS A 345 -1.99 1.39 -9.67
C LYS A 345 -1.24 2.65 -9.25
N THR A 346 -0.10 2.53 -8.58
CA THR A 346 0.69 3.66 -8.07
C THR A 346 1.99 3.85 -8.86
N GLN A 347 2.60 2.77 -9.35
CA GLN A 347 3.92 2.70 -9.97
C GLN A 347 5.03 3.38 -9.15
N LEU A 348 4.78 3.70 -7.87
CA LEU A 348 5.76 4.32 -6.97
C LEU A 348 6.85 3.32 -6.57
N TRP A 349 6.49 2.03 -6.54
CA TRP A 349 7.29 0.97 -5.97
C TRP A 349 8.00 0.16 -7.04
N ARG A 350 9.31 -0.02 -6.84
CA ARG A 350 10.10 -1.08 -7.46
C ARG A 350 9.83 -2.35 -6.68
N VAL A 351 9.55 -3.43 -7.40
CA VAL A 351 9.15 -4.69 -6.81
C VAL A 351 10.22 -5.71 -7.12
N GLN A 352 10.61 -6.47 -6.10
CA GLN A 352 11.46 -7.65 -6.23
C GLN A 352 10.72 -8.84 -5.64
N VAL A 353 10.69 -9.96 -6.36
CA VAL A 353 10.03 -11.20 -5.93
C VAL A 353 11.03 -12.33 -5.90
N TYR A 354 11.29 -12.88 -4.72
CA TYR A 354 12.24 -13.96 -4.52
C TYR A 354 11.52 -15.25 -4.13
N ARG A 355 11.92 -16.37 -4.72
CA ARG A 355 11.46 -17.72 -4.36
C ARG A 355 12.57 -18.44 -3.62
N ARG A 356 12.31 -18.97 -2.43
CA ARG A 356 13.29 -19.81 -1.71
C ARG A 356 13.49 -21.14 -2.45
N THR A 357 14.73 -21.56 -2.62
CA THR A 357 15.09 -22.85 -3.23
C THR A 357 15.80 -23.77 -2.22
N THR A 358 15.68 -25.08 -2.41
CA THR A 358 16.26 -26.10 -1.51
C THR A 358 17.73 -26.42 -1.78
N SER A 359 18.35 -25.84 -2.82
CA SER A 359 19.78 -26.05 -3.11
C SER A 359 20.31 -24.96 -4.05
N LEU A 360 21.63 -24.76 -4.03
CA LEU A 360 22.40 -23.96 -5.00
C LEU A 360 22.15 -24.49 -6.42
N GLN A 361 21.00 -24.19 -7.01
CA GLN A 361 20.90 -24.08 -8.45
C GLN A 361 21.70 -22.84 -8.81
N ALA A 362 23.01 -23.06 -8.99
CA ALA A 362 23.87 -22.12 -9.68
C ALA A 362 23.21 -21.85 -11.03
N SER A 363 22.63 -20.67 -11.16
CA SER A 363 22.19 -20.13 -12.43
C SER A 363 23.40 -20.11 -13.36
N ARG A 364 23.33 -20.92 -14.42
CA ARG A 364 24.12 -20.72 -15.63
C ARG A 364 23.47 -19.64 -16.48
#